data_AF-A0A453BA90-F1
#
_entry.id   AF-A0A453BA90-F1
#
_cell.length_a   1.000
_cell.length_b   1.000
_cell.length_c   1.000
_cell.angle_alpha   90.00
_cell.angle_beta   90.00
_cell.angle_gamma   90.00
#
_symmetry.space_group_name_H-M   'P 1'
#
loop_
_entity.id
_entity.type
_entity.pdbx_description
1 polymer ?
#
loop_
_entity_poly.entity_id
_entity_poly.type
_entity_poly.pdbx_seq_one_letter_code
_entity_poly.pdbx_strand_id
1 'polypeptide(L)'
;MVQGLLHSAGEPFSMSNAVFAIIRGHRRALDVTSVVQGKTRFFSVMMLTWGLVADIDIESEKFRWMGSARIDFYSLLRAVNLRRYNGRILFVPAPGYEGFGDPVEQTISCKSNGATNAAEGDIPDVCNNETCTYSGPSTDDADLEWRSLKGPFVNVWISNIAFASEGVMIAPQAQFADGYLDAAIIKDCPWSVALGLLLRMKDGSYIESPYVEYFKVKALRIEPGLRVGSSTIGGIIDSDGEVLARGDRSQTKEEPEHLMAYGPPIQLMVDQGLATIFSPR
;
A
#
# COMPACT_ATOMS: atom_id res chain seq x y z
N MET A 1 5.58 6.56 -10.77
CA MET A 1 4.96 7.91 -10.84
C MET A 1 5.12 8.61 -12.20
N VAL A 2 6.34 8.95 -12.66
CA VAL A 2 6.54 9.75 -13.90
C VAL A 2 5.88 9.14 -15.14
N GLN A 3 6.02 7.82 -15.33
CA GLN A 3 5.33 7.13 -16.42
C GLN A 3 3.82 7.31 -16.36
N GLY A 4 3.20 7.23 -15.18
CA GLY A 4 1.77 7.46 -15.03
C GLY A 4 1.35 8.88 -15.41
N LEU A 5 2.17 9.88 -15.07
CA LEU A 5 1.90 11.27 -15.45
C LEU A 5 1.93 11.46 -16.96
N LEU A 6 2.99 10.99 -17.62
CA LEU A 6 3.13 11.07 -19.07
C LEU A 6 2.04 10.27 -19.79
N HIS A 7 1.76 9.05 -19.33
CA HIS A 7 0.70 8.20 -19.85
C HIS A 7 -0.68 8.87 -19.77
N SER A 8 -1.00 9.53 -18.65
CA SER A 8 -2.27 10.25 -18.49
C SER A 8 -2.44 11.42 -19.47
N ALA A 9 -1.34 11.94 -20.01
CA ALA A 9 -1.33 13.00 -21.00
C ALA A 9 -1.15 12.49 -22.44
N GLY A 10 -1.10 11.16 -22.64
CA GLY A 10 -0.81 10.55 -23.94
C GLY A 10 0.62 10.81 -24.43
N GLU A 11 1.53 11.23 -23.55
CA GLU A 11 2.94 11.46 -23.90
C GLU A 11 3.75 10.15 -23.69
N PRO A 12 4.68 9.81 -24.60
CA PRO A 12 5.53 8.65 -24.42
C PRO A 12 6.47 8.86 -23.23
N PHE A 13 6.79 7.77 -22.53
CA PHE A 13 7.75 7.81 -21.44
C PHE A 13 9.15 8.17 -21.98
N SER A 14 9.63 9.36 -21.65
CA SER A 14 10.98 9.79 -21.93
C SER A 14 11.44 10.81 -20.89
N MET A 15 12.74 10.82 -20.61
CA MET A 15 13.34 11.81 -19.70
C MET A 15 13.08 13.25 -20.19
N SER A 16 13.18 13.48 -21.50
CA SER A 16 12.94 14.80 -22.10
C SER A 16 11.51 15.32 -21.86
N ASN A 17 10.50 14.45 -22.01
CA ASN A 17 9.11 14.84 -21.75
C ASN A 17 8.88 15.14 -20.26
N ALA A 18 9.47 14.34 -19.37
CA ALA A 18 9.40 14.59 -17.93
C ALA A 18 10.02 15.94 -17.55
N VAL A 19 11.21 16.25 -18.07
CA VAL A 19 11.87 17.56 -17.87
C VAL A 19 11.02 18.69 -18.44
N PHE A 20 10.42 18.50 -19.62
CA PHE A 20 9.58 19.51 -20.23
C PHE A 20 8.28 19.76 -19.46
N ALA A 21 7.69 18.73 -18.86
CA ALA A 21 6.54 18.85 -17.98
C ALA A 21 6.87 19.74 -16.75
N ILE A 22 8.06 19.56 -16.16
CA ILE A 22 8.56 20.41 -15.07
C ILE A 22 8.72 21.86 -15.54
N ILE A 23 9.38 22.08 -16.68
CA ILE A 23 9.63 23.43 -17.23
C ILE A 23 8.31 24.17 -17.53
N ARG A 24 7.31 23.46 -18.07
CA ARG A 24 5.98 24.03 -18.35
C ARG A 24 5.24 24.46 -17.08
N GLY A 25 5.55 23.84 -15.93
CA GLY A 25 5.04 24.26 -14.63
C GLY A 25 3.54 23.99 -14.40
N HIS A 26 2.90 23.14 -15.22
CA HIS A 26 1.52 22.73 -14.97
C HIS A 26 1.45 21.88 -13.69
N ARG A 27 0.40 22.10 -12.91
CA ARG A 27 0.23 21.49 -11.59
C ARG A 27 -1.03 20.64 -11.57
N ARG A 28 -0.96 19.52 -10.87
CA ARG A 28 -2.09 18.62 -10.61
C ARG A 28 -2.12 18.24 -9.13
N ALA A 29 -3.33 18.11 -8.58
CA ALA A 29 -3.51 17.56 -7.24
C ALA A 29 -3.12 16.07 -7.22
N LEU A 30 -2.61 15.62 -6.08
CA LEU A 30 -2.23 14.24 -5.82
C LEU A 30 -2.74 13.82 -4.44
N ASP A 31 -3.41 12.68 -4.39
CA ASP A 31 -3.83 12.01 -3.17
C ASP A 31 -2.61 11.51 -2.40
N VAL A 32 -2.66 11.67 -1.08
CA VAL A 32 -1.63 11.20 -0.17
C VAL A 32 -2.23 10.16 0.75
N THR A 33 -1.53 9.06 0.96
CA THR A 33 -1.99 7.98 1.81
C THR A 33 -1.37 8.11 3.19
N SER A 34 -2.18 8.39 4.19
CA SER A 34 -1.82 8.33 5.61
C SER A 34 -1.78 6.86 6.06
N VAL A 35 -0.57 6.34 6.31
CA VAL A 35 -0.34 5.00 6.88
C VAL A 35 -0.12 5.14 8.38
N VAL A 36 -0.96 4.50 9.20
CA VAL A 36 -1.01 4.67 10.65
C VAL A 36 -0.93 3.32 11.36
N GLN A 37 -0.08 3.24 12.37
CA GLN A 37 -0.02 2.12 13.31
C GLN A 37 0.28 2.64 14.73
N GLY A 38 -0.66 2.47 15.65
CA GLY A 38 -0.54 2.99 17.01
C GLY A 38 -0.38 4.52 17.01
N LYS A 39 0.76 5.00 17.51
CA LYS A 39 1.12 6.43 17.51
C LYS A 39 1.95 6.86 16.29
N THR A 40 2.42 5.90 15.50
CA THR A 40 3.25 6.16 14.33
C THR A 40 2.38 6.48 13.12
N ARG A 41 2.73 7.55 12.41
CA ARG A 41 2.10 7.95 11.14
C ARG A 41 3.18 8.19 10.09
N PHE A 42 2.94 7.66 8.90
CA PHE A 42 3.76 7.82 7.71
C PHE A 42 2.86 8.25 6.56
N PHE A 43 3.42 8.96 5.58
CA PHE A 43 2.70 9.39 4.38
C PHE A 43 3.33 8.75 3.15
N SER A 44 2.50 8.10 2.33
CA SER A 44 2.89 7.50 1.06
C SER A 44 2.22 8.23 -0.09
N VAL A 45 2.92 8.37 -1.21
CA VAL A 45 2.42 9.04 -2.41
C VAL A 45 2.26 8.11 -3.60
N MET A 46 2.82 6.90 -3.54
CA MET A 46 2.68 5.93 -4.63
C MET A 46 1.87 4.72 -4.19
N MET A 47 2.43 3.88 -3.33
CA MET A 47 1.88 2.55 -3.07
C MET A 47 2.36 1.94 -1.76
N LEU A 48 1.60 0.98 -1.28
CA LEU A 48 1.99 0.03 -0.25
C LEU A 48 1.84 -1.40 -0.80
N THR A 49 2.81 -2.25 -0.52
CA THR A 49 2.83 -3.63 -1.01
C THR A 49 3.08 -4.63 0.11
N TRP A 50 2.42 -5.79 0.03
CA TRP A 50 2.63 -6.91 0.96
C TRP A 50 2.58 -8.23 0.19
N GLY A 51 3.65 -9.01 0.30
CA GLY A 51 3.73 -10.35 -0.27
C GLY A 51 4.73 -10.48 -1.41
N LEU A 52 4.33 -11.09 -2.53
CA LEU A 52 5.19 -11.42 -3.67
C LEU A 52 6.03 -10.23 -4.14
N VAL A 53 5.42 -9.06 -4.31
CA VAL A 53 6.10 -7.89 -4.86
C VAL A 53 7.03 -7.28 -3.82
N ALA A 54 6.59 -7.09 -2.57
CA ALA A 54 7.45 -6.62 -1.49
C ALA A 54 8.71 -7.51 -1.35
N ASP A 55 8.54 -8.83 -1.47
CA ASP A 55 9.67 -9.76 -1.51
C ASP A 55 10.61 -9.51 -2.70
N ILE A 56 10.06 -9.21 -3.88
CA ILE A 56 10.84 -8.91 -5.08
C ILE A 56 11.59 -7.59 -4.92
N ASP A 57 10.89 -6.52 -4.56
CA ASP A 57 11.44 -5.18 -4.44
C ASP A 57 12.60 -5.17 -3.44
N ILE A 58 12.40 -5.78 -2.27
CA ILE A 58 13.35 -5.74 -1.17
C ILE A 58 14.44 -6.82 -1.25
N GLU A 59 14.10 -8.08 -1.58
CA GLU A 59 15.13 -9.13 -1.60
C GLU A 59 15.98 -9.10 -2.89
N SER A 60 15.52 -8.42 -3.96
CA SER A 60 16.32 -8.21 -5.17
C SER A 60 17.46 -7.22 -4.99
N GLU A 61 17.44 -6.41 -3.91
CA GLU A 61 18.43 -5.37 -3.64
C GLU A 61 19.88 -5.90 -3.55
N LYS A 62 20.05 -7.17 -3.17
CA LYS A 62 21.36 -7.87 -3.20
C LYS A 62 21.97 -7.95 -4.60
N PHE A 63 21.14 -7.75 -5.64
CA PHE A 63 21.55 -7.72 -7.04
C PHE A 63 21.49 -6.31 -7.64
N ARG A 64 21.66 -5.24 -6.84
CA ARG A 64 21.73 -3.85 -7.32
C ARG A 64 22.72 -3.64 -8.47
N TRP A 65 23.77 -4.46 -8.56
CA TRP A 65 24.74 -4.44 -9.67
C TRP A 65 24.13 -4.75 -11.05
N MET A 66 22.98 -5.41 -11.12
CA MET A 66 22.25 -5.69 -12.37
C MET A 66 21.37 -4.52 -12.85
N GLY A 67 21.32 -3.40 -12.12
CA GLY A 67 20.42 -2.30 -12.44
C GLY A 67 18.96 -2.70 -12.31
N SER A 68 18.12 -2.34 -13.29
CA SER A 68 16.68 -2.66 -13.32
C SER A 68 16.38 -4.14 -13.54
N ALA A 69 17.26 -4.85 -14.27
CA ALA A 69 17.10 -6.27 -14.58
C ALA A 69 17.03 -7.18 -13.33
N ARG A 70 17.45 -6.67 -12.16
CA ARG A 70 17.30 -7.38 -10.89
C ARG A 70 15.85 -7.72 -10.56
N ILE A 71 14.91 -6.84 -10.91
CA ILE A 71 13.48 -7.03 -10.65
C ILE A 71 12.98 -8.19 -11.50
N ASP A 72 13.30 -8.23 -12.80
CA ASP A 72 12.90 -9.31 -13.71
C ASP A 72 13.49 -10.66 -13.29
N PHE A 73 14.80 -10.68 -13.02
CA PHE A 73 15.50 -11.88 -12.57
C PHE A 73 14.90 -12.42 -11.27
N TYR A 74 14.67 -11.55 -10.29
CA TYR A 74 14.15 -11.96 -9.00
C TYR A 74 12.67 -12.32 -9.06
N SER A 75 11.90 -11.66 -9.92
CA SER A 75 10.50 -12.00 -10.21
C SER A 75 10.38 -13.43 -10.70
N LEU A 76 11.23 -13.86 -11.63
CA LEU A 76 11.24 -15.26 -12.09
C LEU A 76 11.59 -16.22 -10.95
N LEU A 77 12.67 -15.93 -10.21
CA LEU A 77 13.13 -16.77 -9.11
C LEU A 77 12.06 -16.91 -8.00
N ARG A 78 11.39 -15.81 -7.67
CA ARG A 78 10.36 -15.76 -6.63
C ARG A 78 9.03 -16.32 -7.10
N ALA A 79 8.69 -16.18 -8.38
CA ALA A 79 7.53 -16.84 -8.96
C ALA A 79 7.69 -18.37 -8.89
N VAL A 80 8.83 -18.93 -9.32
CA VAL A 80 9.08 -20.38 -9.24
C VAL A 80 9.05 -20.88 -7.78
N ASN A 81 9.55 -20.08 -6.84
CA ASN A 81 9.53 -20.36 -5.40
C ASN A 81 8.43 -19.54 -4.69
N LEU A 82 7.19 -19.68 -5.17
CA LEU A 82 6.06 -18.85 -4.75
C LEU A 82 5.75 -19.02 -3.25
N ARG A 83 5.65 -17.89 -2.56
CA ARG A 83 5.22 -17.82 -1.16
C ARG A 83 3.77 -17.36 -1.08
N ARG A 84 3.12 -17.72 0.02
CA ARG A 84 1.74 -17.35 0.35
C ARG A 84 1.71 -16.77 1.75
N TYR A 85 0.83 -15.82 1.97
CA TYR A 85 0.75 -15.00 3.17
C TYR A 85 -0.63 -15.10 3.79
N ASN A 86 -0.72 -15.64 4.99
CA ASN A 86 -1.98 -15.59 5.75
C ASN A 86 -2.21 -14.16 6.24
N GLY A 87 -3.46 -13.77 6.39
CA GLY A 87 -3.84 -12.52 7.02
C GLY A 87 -5.22 -12.07 6.58
N ARG A 88 -5.56 -10.84 6.95
CA ARG A 88 -6.88 -10.26 6.67
C ARG A 88 -6.71 -8.83 6.18
N ILE A 89 -7.54 -8.46 5.21
CA ILE A 89 -7.69 -7.08 4.75
C ILE A 89 -9.09 -6.66 5.12
N LEU A 90 -9.22 -5.54 5.83
CA LEU A 90 -10.50 -4.88 6.03
C LEU A 90 -10.50 -3.60 5.21
N PHE A 91 -11.60 -3.23 4.59
CA PHE A 91 -11.66 -2.02 3.78
C PHE A 91 -13.07 -1.44 3.72
N VAL A 92 -13.12 -0.16 3.36
CA VAL A 92 -14.35 0.56 3.03
C VAL A 92 -14.39 0.72 1.51
N PRO A 93 -15.30 0.04 0.80
CA PRO A 93 -15.35 0.10 -0.67
C PRO A 93 -15.71 1.51 -1.15
N ALA A 94 -15.16 1.89 -2.30
CA ALA A 94 -15.63 3.06 -3.03
C ALA A 94 -17.00 2.78 -3.68
N PRO A 95 -17.79 3.81 -4.01
CA PRO A 95 -19.06 3.65 -4.72
C PRO A 95 -18.91 2.79 -5.98
N GLY A 96 -19.72 1.74 -6.12
CA GLY A 96 -19.66 0.77 -7.22
C GLY A 96 -18.77 -0.46 -6.97
N TYR A 97 -18.05 -0.50 -5.85
CA TYR A 97 -17.19 -1.63 -5.44
C TYR A 97 -17.73 -2.35 -4.20
N GLU A 98 -18.99 -2.14 -3.84
CA GLU A 98 -19.68 -2.82 -2.75
C GLU A 98 -19.96 -4.30 -3.05
N GLY A 99 -19.60 -4.81 -4.23
CA GLY A 99 -19.66 -6.24 -4.52
C GLY A 99 -18.50 -7.04 -3.92
N PHE A 100 -17.40 -6.38 -3.52
CA PHE A 100 -16.16 -7.03 -3.13
C PHE A 100 -16.09 -7.33 -1.64
N GLY A 101 -15.56 -8.50 -1.28
CA GLY A 101 -15.37 -8.93 0.10
C GLY A 101 -16.64 -9.18 0.89
N ASP A 102 -16.47 -9.81 2.04
CA ASP A 102 -17.57 -10.19 2.93
C ASP A 102 -17.90 -9.03 3.89
N PRO A 103 -19.18 -8.72 4.15
CA PRO A 103 -19.58 -7.75 5.17
C PRO A 103 -19.00 -8.11 6.55
N VAL A 104 -18.49 -7.12 7.27
CA VAL A 104 -18.04 -7.28 8.65
C VAL A 104 -19.20 -6.97 9.57
N GLU A 105 -19.67 -7.97 10.33
CA GLU A 105 -20.64 -7.72 11.40
C GLU A 105 -20.03 -6.75 12.43
N GLN A 106 -20.60 -5.55 12.53
CA GLN A 106 -20.19 -4.57 13.53
C GLN A 106 -20.54 -5.12 14.92
N THR A 107 -19.57 -5.77 15.57
CA THR A 107 -19.69 -6.05 16.99
C THR A 107 -19.55 -4.73 17.73
N ILE A 108 -20.68 -4.20 18.21
CA ILE A 108 -20.78 -2.99 19.02
C ILE A 108 -19.81 -3.08 20.20
N SER A 109 -18.64 -2.44 20.13
CA SER A 109 -17.78 -2.23 21.30
C SER A 109 -16.66 -1.22 21.05
N CYS A 110 -17.00 0.06 20.96
CA CYS A 110 -16.11 1.18 21.32
C CYS A 110 -16.93 2.40 21.80
N LYS A 111 -17.84 2.23 22.79
CA LYS A 111 -18.22 3.38 23.62
C LYS A 111 -17.09 3.62 24.60
N SER A 112 -16.17 4.52 24.25
CA SER A 112 -15.30 5.15 25.24
C SER A 112 -16.18 5.98 26.17
N ASN A 113 -16.62 5.37 27.26
CA ASN A 113 -17.11 6.10 28.42
C ASN A 113 -15.89 6.72 29.11
N GLY A 114 -15.74 8.03 28.97
CA GLY A 114 -14.67 8.80 29.60
C GLY A 114 -15.11 10.21 29.97
N ALA A 115 -16.29 10.36 30.58
CA ALA A 115 -16.64 11.57 31.31
C ALA A 115 -16.35 11.35 32.79
N THR A 116 -15.36 12.07 33.35
CA THR A 116 -15.34 12.58 34.73
C THR A 116 -14.15 13.52 34.97
N ASN A 117 -14.47 14.81 35.07
CA ASN A 117 -14.01 15.85 36.01
C ASN A 117 -12.51 16.04 36.36
N ALA A 118 -11.99 17.19 35.90
CA ALA A 118 -11.23 18.25 36.62
C ALA A 118 -10.16 17.90 37.68
N ALA A 119 -8.91 18.36 37.44
CA ALA A 119 -8.13 19.23 38.34
C ALA A 119 -6.85 19.75 37.63
N GLU A 120 -6.56 21.04 37.83
CA GLU A 120 -5.35 21.77 37.42
C GLU A 120 -4.06 21.22 38.06
N GLY A 121 -2.93 21.38 37.35
CA GLY A 121 -1.59 21.18 37.89
C GLY A 121 -0.49 21.24 36.83
N ASP A 122 0.07 22.44 36.60
CA ASP A 122 1.23 22.73 35.76
C ASP A 122 2.51 22.00 36.22
N ILE A 123 3.14 21.24 35.32
CA ILE A 123 4.61 21.07 35.23
C ILE A 123 4.97 20.89 33.74
N PRO A 124 5.80 21.74 33.12
CA PRO A 124 6.23 21.56 31.74
C PRO A 124 7.40 20.57 31.70
N ASP A 125 7.13 19.32 31.34
CA ASP A 125 8.20 18.36 31.04
C ASP A 125 8.60 18.46 29.57
N VAL A 126 9.88 18.72 29.36
CA VAL A 126 10.50 19.05 28.09
C VAL A 126 10.74 17.74 27.32
N CYS A 127 9.77 17.35 26.51
CA CYS A 127 9.96 16.43 25.41
C CYS A 127 9.52 17.11 24.11
N ASN A 128 10.41 17.11 23.11
CA ASN A 128 10.25 17.77 21.82
C ASN A 128 8.93 17.38 21.14
N ASN A 129 7.89 18.18 21.34
CA ASN A 129 6.63 18.15 20.62
C ASN A 129 6.85 18.77 19.22
N GLU A 130 7.35 17.96 18.28
CA GLU A 130 6.92 18.13 16.90
C GLU A 130 5.51 17.56 16.78
N THR A 131 4.53 18.28 17.36
CA THR A 131 3.12 18.01 17.10
C THR A 131 2.88 18.22 15.61
N CYS A 132 2.79 17.12 14.87
CA CYS A 132 2.34 17.12 13.48
C CYS A 132 0.93 17.76 13.46
N THR A 133 0.83 19.01 13.03
CA THR A 133 -0.42 19.80 13.07
C THR A 133 -1.49 19.26 12.12
N TYR A 134 -1.09 18.42 11.16
CA TYR A 134 -2.00 17.76 10.25
C TYR A 134 -2.58 16.49 10.89
N SER A 135 -3.84 16.55 11.30
CA SER A 135 -4.54 15.43 11.94
C SER A 135 -4.93 14.30 10.97
N GLY A 136 -4.80 14.50 9.66
CA GLY A 136 -5.24 13.54 8.65
C GLY A 136 -6.76 13.54 8.48
N PRO A 137 -7.29 12.64 7.65
CA PRO A 137 -8.71 12.54 7.43
C PRO A 137 -9.33 11.84 8.64
N SER A 138 -10.32 12.48 9.27
CA SER A 138 -11.12 11.87 10.35
C SER A 138 -12.20 11.02 9.71
N THR A 139 -12.03 9.70 9.70
CA THR A 139 -13.14 8.77 9.46
C THR A 139 -13.79 8.40 10.78
N ASP A 140 -15.04 8.83 10.98
CA ASP A 140 -15.89 8.24 12.01
C ASP A 140 -16.18 6.78 11.60
N ASP A 141 -15.38 5.86 12.14
CA ASP A 141 -15.41 4.43 11.81
C ASP A 141 -16.77 3.76 12.04
N ALA A 142 -17.66 4.39 12.82
CA ALA A 142 -18.93 3.82 13.28
C ALA A 142 -19.98 3.65 12.17
N ASP A 143 -20.00 4.52 11.16
CA ASP A 143 -21.03 4.52 10.11
C ASP A 143 -20.56 3.90 8.78
N LEU A 144 -19.34 3.36 8.74
CA LEU A 144 -18.76 2.82 7.51
C LEU A 144 -19.04 1.31 7.37
N GLU A 145 -19.49 0.92 6.17
CA GLU A 145 -19.71 -0.47 5.79
C GLU A 145 -18.38 -1.18 5.51
N TRP A 146 -17.68 -1.55 6.57
CA TRP A 146 -16.44 -2.31 6.46
C TRP A 146 -16.70 -3.70 5.87
N ARG A 147 -15.82 -4.08 4.95
CA ARG A 147 -15.76 -5.40 4.33
C ARG A 147 -14.44 -6.05 4.62
N SER A 148 -14.37 -7.37 4.46
CA SER A 148 -13.13 -8.11 4.67
C SER A 148 -12.84 -9.16 3.63
N LEU A 149 -11.55 -9.32 3.36
CA LEU A 149 -10.98 -10.41 2.59
C LEU A 149 -10.01 -11.16 3.47
N LYS A 150 -10.08 -12.49 3.43
CA LYS A 150 -9.18 -13.38 4.17
C LYS A 150 -8.25 -14.08 3.19
N GLY A 151 -6.99 -14.17 3.59
CA GLY A 151 -5.97 -14.90 2.86
C GLY A 151 -6.19 -16.42 2.92
N PRO A 152 -5.28 -17.19 2.29
CA PRO A 152 -3.94 -16.76 1.92
C PRO A 152 -3.89 -15.88 0.66
N PHE A 153 -3.00 -14.89 0.69
CA PHE A 153 -2.69 -14.01 -0.43
C PHE A 153 -1.33 -14.35 -1.01
N VAL A 154 -1.18 -14.18 -2.33
CA VAL A 154 0.12 -14.14 -3.00
C VAL A 154 0.68 -12.73 -2.95
N ASN A 155 -0.15 -11.72 -3.22
CA ASN A 155 0.24 -10.32 -3.23
C ASN A 155 -0.94 -9.42 -2.84
N VAL A 156 -0.64 -8.34 -2.14
CA VAL A 156 -1.55 -7.26 -1.81
C VAL A 156 -0.89 -5.96 -2.24
N TRP A 157 -1.55 -5.22 -3.13
CA TRP A 157 -1.10 -3.93 -3.60
C TRP A 157 -2.16 -2.88 -3.40
N ILE A 158 -1.78 -1.76 -2.77
CA ILE A 158 -2.64 -0.59 -2.59
C ILE A 158 -1.91 0.59 -3.22
N SER A 159 -2.53 1.32 -4.14
CA SER A 159 -1.85 2.34 -4.94
C SER A 159 -2.70 3.57 -5.23
N ASN A 160 -2.04 4.75 -5.28
CA ASN A 160 -2.60 6.02 -5.75
C ASN A 160 -2.30 6.24 -7.24
N ILE A 161 -1.40 5.44 -7.81
CA ILE A 161 -0.90 5.63 -9.18
C ILE A 161 -0.96 4.35 -10.00
N ALA A 162 -1.09 4.52 -11.31
CA ALA A 162 -1.23 3.37 -12.20
C ALA A 162 0.06 2.55 -12.37
N PHE A 163 1.24 3.17 -12.31
CA PHE A 163 2.52 2.54 -12.61
C PHE A 163 3.47 2.58 -11.42
N ALA A 164 3.91 1.39 -10.96
CA ALA A 164 4.93 1.24 -9.94
C ALA A 164 6.32 1.62 -10.48
N SER A 165 6.66 1.12 -11.65
CA SER A 165 7.94 1.34 -12.34
C SER A 165 7.76 1.33 -13.86
N GLU A 166 8.87 1.44 -14.61
CA GLU A 166 8.83 1.43 -16.07
C GLU A 166 8.23 0.11 -16.59
N GLY A 167 7.06 0.20 -17.23
CA GLY A 167 6.39 -0.96 -17.81
C GLY A 167 5.72 -1.88 -16.80
N VAL A 168 5.50 -1.43 -15.56
CA VAL A 168 4.78 -2.20 -14.53
C VAL A 168 3.54 -1.42 -14.10
N MET A 169 2.42 -1.70 -14.75
CA MET A 169 1.11 -1.13 -14.45
C MET A 169 0.41 -1.98 -13.36
N ILE A 170 0.26 -1.42 -12.17
CA ILE A 170 -0.27 -2.09 -10.97
C ILE A 170 -1.68 -1.60 -10.58
N ALA A 171 -2.15 -0.52 -11.18
CA ALA A 171 -3.48 0.00 -10.92
C ALA A 171 -4.05 0.71 -12.15
N PRO A 172 -4.53 -0.03 -13.16
CA PRO A 172 -4.93 0.55 -14.44
C PRO A 172 -6.02 1.63 -14.35
N GLN A 173 -6.83 1.61 -13.27
CA GLN A 173 -7.93 2.55 -13.04
C GLN A 173 -7.60 3.65 -12.02
N ALA A 174 -6.37 3.70 -11.50
CA ALA A 174 -5.95 4.69 -10.53
C ALA A 174 -5.98 6.10 -11.11
N GLN A 175 -6.49 7.04 -10.31
CA GLN A 175 -6.51 8.46 -10.62
C GLN A 175 -5.74 9.22 -9.55
N PHE A 176 -5.13 10.34 -9.94
CA PHE A 176 -4.24 11.05 -9.02
C PHE A 176 -4.97 11.72 -7.85
N ALA A 177 -6.24 12.08 -7.98
CA ALA A 177 -6.93 12.93 -7.01
C ALA A 177 -8.42 12.57 -6.82
N ASP A 178 -8.78 11.30 -6.96
CA ASP A 178 -10.19 10.86 -6.87
C ASP A 178 -10.64 10.56 -5.43
N GLY A 179 -9.73 10.62 -4.46
CA GLY A 179 -10.02 10.37 -3.05
C GLY A 179 -10.18 8.88 -2.74
N TYR A 180 -9.61 8.00 -3.56
CA TYR A 180 -9.63 6.55 -3.36
C TYR A 180 -8.24 5.93 -3.57
N LEU A 181 -8.09 4.72 -3.05
CA LEU A 181 -6.94 3.86 -3.29
C LEU A 181 -7.39 2.69 -4.16
N ASP A 182 -6.57 2.32 -5.14
CA ASP A 182 -6.80 1.12 -5.94
C ASP A 182 -6.13 -0.07 -5.25
N ALA A 183 -6.92 -1.08 -4.91
CA ALA A 183 -6.48 -2.33 -4.31
C ALA A 183 -6.45 -3.44 -5.37
N ALA A 184 -5.27 -4.02 -5.61
CA ALA A 184 -5.05 -5.18 -6.47
C ALA A 184 -4.57 -6.37 -5.63
N ILE A 185 -5.47 -7.31 -5.35
CA ILE A 185 -5.22 -8.46 -4.47
C ILE A 185 -5.07 -9.72 -5.31
N ILE A 186 -3.88 -10.32 -5.28
CA ILE A 186 -3.63 -11.63 -5.91
C ILE A 186 -3.88 -12.70 -4.85
N LYS A 187 -4.96 -13.47 -5.03
CA LYS A 187 -5.31 -14.62 -4.20
C LYS A 187 -4.38 -15.81 -4.45
N ASP A 188 -4.53 -16.86 -3.64
CA ASP A 188 -3.79 -18.10 -3.83
C ASP A 188 -3.94 -18.64 -5.27
N CYS A 189 -2.81 -18.86 -5.93
CA CYS A 189 -2.72 -19.38 -7.27
C CYS A 189 -1.45 -20.22 -7.48
N PRO A 190 -1.40 -21.07 -8.52
CA PRO A 190 -0.18 -21.77 -8.92
C PRO A 190 0.94 -20.80 -9.34
N TRP A 191 2.19 -21.23 -9.20
CA TRP A 191 3.36 -20.42 -9.56
C TRP A 191 3.38 -19.97 -11.03
N SER A 192 2.89 -20.82 -11.94
CA SER A 192 2.81 -20.50 -13.38
C SER A 192 1.81 -19.39 -13.66
N VAL A 193 0.71 -19.37 -12.91
CA VAL A 193 -0.27 -18.27 -12.96
C VAL A 193 0.35 -17.00 -12.41
N ALA A 194 1.00 -17.04 -11.25
CA ALA A 194 1.69 -15.87 -10.68
C ALA A 194 2.71 -15.27 -11.66
N LEU A 195 3.52 -16.11 -12.31
CA LEU A 195 4.45 -15.66 -13.35
C LEU A 195 3.72 -15.02 -14.55
N GLY A 196 2.63 -15.64 -15.02
CA GLY A 196 1.80 -15.08 -16.08
C GLY A 196 1.19 -13.73 -15.72
N LEU A 197 0.78 -13.54 -14.46
CA LEU A 197 0.26 -12.26 -13.95
C LEU A 197 1.35 -11.18 -13.98
N LEU A 198 2.56 -11.47 -13.51
CA LEU A 198 3.68 -10.53 -13.55
C LEU A 198 3.98 -10.06 -14.99
N LEU A 199 3.94 -10.97 -15.96
CA LEU A 199 4.15 -10.62 -17.38
C LEU A 199 3.01 -9.75 -17.95
N ARG A 200 1.78 -9.94 -17.47
CA ARG A 200 0.59 -9.17 -17.86
C ARG A 200 0.47 -7.81 -17.14
N MET A 201 1.42 -7.43 -16.28
CA MET A 201 1.45 -6.09 -15.70
C MET A 201 1.90 -5.03 -16.70
N LYS A 202 2.50 -5.43 -17.83
CA LYS A 202 2.95 -4.49 -18.87
C LYS A 202 1.83 -3.63 -19.44
N ASP A 203 0.67 -4.25 -19.65
CA ASP A 203 -0.54 -3.61 -20.18
C ASP A 203 -1.68 -3.52 -19.15
N GLY A 204 -1.42 -3.94 -17.90
CA GLY A 204 -2.41 -3.94 -16.84
C GLY A 204 -3.46 -5.05 -16.94
N SER A 205 -3.41 -5.91 -17.96
CA SER A 205 -4.42 -6.96 -18.22
C SER A 205 -4.41 -8.10 -17.19
N TYR A 206 -3.48 -8.09 -16.24
CA TYR A 206 -3.44 -9.06 -15.14
C TYR A 206 -4.67 -8.95 -14.22
N ILE A 207 -5.33 -7.77 -14.14
CA ILE A 207 -6.53 -7.57 -13.32
C ILE A 207 -7.76 -8.35 -13.83
N GLU A 208 -7.72 -8.84 -15.08
CA GLU A 208 -8.79 -9.64 -15.68
C GLU A 208 -8.73 -11.12 -15.25
N SER A 209 -7.66 -11.52 -14.56
CA SER A 209 -7.48 -12.88 -14.09
C SER A 209 -8.46 -13.22 -12.97
N PRO A 210 -9.02 -14.45 -12.93
CA PRO A 210 -9.89 -14.89 -11.84
C PRO A 210 -9.18 -14.98 -10.47
N TYR A 211 -7.85 -14.91 -10.46
CA TYR A 211 -7.04 -14.92 -9.23
C TYR A 211 -6.77 -13.51 -8.68
N VAL A 212 -7.25 -12.47 -9.36
CA VAL A 212 -7.03 -11.08 -8.97
C VAL A 212 -8.36 -10.43 -8.62
N GLU A 213 -8.43 -9.82 -7.43
CA GLU A 213 -9.51 -8.90 -7.09
C GLU A 213 -8.99 -7.48 -7.21
N TYR A 214 -9.67 -6.68 -8.03
CA TYR A 214 -9.33 -5.29 -8.28
C TYR A 214 -10.50 -4.39 -7.91
N PHE A 215 -10.31 -3.52 -6.93
CA PHE A 215 -11.37 -2.66 -6.43
C PHE A 215 -10.83 -1.37 -5.82
N LYS A 216 -11.66 -0.32 -5.78
CA LYS A 216 -11.31 0.95 -5.13
C LYS A 216 -11.80 0.97 -3.70
N VAL A 217 -11.01 1.58 -2.82
CA VAL A 217 -11.30 1.71 -1.39
C VAL A 217 -11.05 3.12 -0.89
N LYS A 218 -11.84 3.57 0.08
CA LYS A 218 -11.65 4.86 0.76
C LYS A 218 -10.69 4.73 1.96
N ALA A 219 -10.76 3.61 2.65
CA ALA A 219 -9.90 3.28 3.78
C ALA A 219 -9.63 1.78 3.78
N LEU A 220 -8.47 1.38 4.28
CA LEU A 220 -8.06 -0.01 4.29
C LEU A 220 -7.22 -0.32 5.54
N ARG A 221 -7.33 -1.54 6.06
CA ARG A 221 -6.56 -2.04 7.19
C ARG A 221 -5.99 -3.40 6.82
N ILE A 222 -4.67 -3.54 6.94
CA ILE A 222 -3.96 -4.79 6.69
C ILE A 222 -3.63 -5.40 8.05
N GLU A 223 -4.06 -6.64 8.26
CA GLU A 223 -3.71 -7.49 9.39
C GLU A 223 -2.79 -8.60 8.88
N PRO A 224 -1.47 -8.35 8.83
CA PRO A 224 -0.54 -9.27 8.18
C PRO A 224 -0.26 -10.48 9.08
N GLY A 225 -0.49 -11.67 8.53
CA GLY A 225 -0.20 -12.94 9.22
C GLY A 225 1.09 -13.59 8.71
N LEU A 226 1.36 -14.80 9.20
CA LEU A 226 2.55 -15.56 8.86
C LEU A 226 2.48 -16.18 7.45
N ARG A 227 3.64 -16.54 6.90
CA ARG A 227 3.74 -17.31 5.67
C ARG A 227 3.03 -18.65 5.84
N VAL A 228 2.33 -19.11 4.81
CA VAL A 228 1.73 -20.44 4.79
C VAL A 228 2.83 -21.49 4.96
N GLY A 229 2.64 -22.41 5.91
CA GLY A 229 3.64 -23.43 6.26
C GLY A 229 4.75 -22.96 7.22
N SER A 230 4.70 -21.72 7.73
CA SER A 230 5.61 -21.23 8.76
C SER A 230 4.87 -20.83 10.04
N SER A 231 5.48 -21.11 11.20
CA SER A 231 5.00 -20.68 12.51
C SER A 231 5.76 -19.46 13.06
N THR A 232 6.82 -19.01 12.38
CA THR A 232 7.72 -17.95 12.88
C THR A 232 8.03 -16.86 11.86
N ILE A 233 7.80 -17.10 10.57
CA ILE A 233 8.20 -16.20 9.49
C ILE A 233 6.96 -15.64 8.79
N GLY A 234 6.83 -14.32 8.79
CA GLY A 234 5.88 -13.55 7.99
C GLY A 234 6.47 -13.01 6.69
N GLY A 235 5.79 -12.05 6.08
CA GLY A 235 6.22 -11.36 4.86
C GLY A 235 6.96 -10.06 5.12
N ILE A 236 7.12 -9.31 4.04
CA ILE A 236 7.63 -7.95 4.04
C ILE A 236 6.48 -7.04 3.63
N ILE A 237 6.35 -5.91 4.32
CA ILE A 237 5.48 -4.81 3.92
C ILE A 237 6.41 -3.65 3.61
N ASP A 238 6.27 -3.08 2.43
CA ASP A 238 6.99 -1.89 2.00
C ASP A 238 6.04 -0.83 1.47
N SER A 239 6.50 0.41 1.47
CA SER A 239 5.77 1.53 0.91
C SER A 239 6.73 2.40 0.13
N ASP A 240 6.35 2.74 -1.09
CA ASP A 240 7.15 3.53 -2.03
C ASP A 240 8.58 2.96 -2.24
N GLY A 241 8.77 1.65 -2.04
CA GLY A 241 10.05 0.93 -2.15
C GLY A 241 10.85 0.83 -0.85
N GLU A 242 10.34 1.38 0.26
CA GLU A 242 11.00 1.37 1.57
C GLU A 242 10.30 0.43 2.57
N VAL A 243 11.09 -0.31 3.35
CA VAL A 243 10.55 -1.33 4.26
C VAL A 243 9.79 -0.69 5.42
N LEU A 244 8.51 -1.00 5.56
CA LEU A 244 7.69 -0.61 6.71
C LEU A 244 7.71 -1.63 7.83
N ALA A 245 7.61 -2.92 7.51
CA ALA A 245 7.54 -4.00 8.50
C ALA A 245 8.07 -5.33 7.96
N ARG A 246 8.69 -6.13 8.83
CA ARG A 246 9.14 -7.51 8.52
C ARG A 246 8.61 -8.50 9.54
N GLY A 247 8.13 -9.64 9.06
CA GLY A 247 7.60 -10.72 9.89
C GLY A 247 8.64 -11.75 10.34
N ASP A 248 9.94 -11.47 10.29
CA ASP A 248 10.97 -12.40 10.72
C ASP A 248 11.32 -12.17 12.20
N ARG A 249 11.02 -13.15 13.06
CA ARG A 249 11.35 -13.09 14.49
C ARG A 249 12.82 -13.45 14.82
N SER A 250 13.64 -13.81 13.82
CA SER A 250 15.01 -14.30 14.06
C SER A 250 16.09 -13.22 14.19
N GLN A 251 15.76 -11.93 14.00
CA GLN A 251 16.73 -10.86 14.21
C GLN A 251 16.69 -10.34 15.65
N THR A 252 17.68 -10.79 16.42
CA THR A 252 18.00 -10.27 17.75
C THR A 252 18.69 -8.90 17.67
N LYS A 253 18.03 -7.87 18.21
CA LYS A 253 18.55 -6.64 18.85
C LYS A 253 19.25 -5.54 18.01
N GLU A 254 18.90 -4.30 18.40
CA GLU A 254 19.72 -3.07 18.56
C GLU A 254 19.53 -1.84 17.65
N GLU A 255 18.61 -1.82 16.70
CA GLU A 255 18.22 -0.57 16.00
C GLU A 255 16.69 -0.46 15.89
N PRO A 256 16.10 0.74 15.73
CA PRO A 256 14.65 0.92 15.71
C PRO A 256 14.04 -0.03 14.68
N GLU A 257 13.34 -1.06 15.18
CA GLU A 257 12.87 -2.25 14.45
C GLU A 257 11.81 -1.87 13.42
N HIS A 258 12.24 -1.30 12.29
CA HIS A 258 11.40 -0.76 11.23
C HIS A 258 10.41 0.33 11.70
N LEU A 259 9.78 1.04 10.75
CA LEU A 259 8.82 2.10 11.08
C LEU A 259 7.54 1.53 11.71
N MET A 260 7.19 0.28 11.39
CA MET A 260 5.98 -0.41 11.85
C MET A 260 6.26 -1.86 12.23
N ALA A 261 5.49 -2.37 13.19
CA ALA A 261 5.53 -3.75 13.62
C ALA A 261 4.74 -4.65 12.66
N TYR A 262 5.25 -5.88 12.44
CA TYR A 262 4.53 -6.90 11.70
C TYR A 262 3.56 -7.66 12.61
N GLY A 263 2.29 -7.75 12.22
CA GLY A 263 1.24 -8.46 12.94
C GLY A 263 0.08 -7.55 13.36
N PRO A 264 0.33 -6.49 14.16
CA PRO A 264 -0.70 -5.51 14.47
C PRO A 264 -1.25 -4.84 13.21
N PRO A 265 -2.53 -4.42 13.21
CA PRO A 265 -3.14 -3.83 12.03
C PRO A 265 -2.45 -2.54 11.59
N ILE A 266 -2.23 -2.39 10.29
CA ILE A 266 -1.75 -1.16 9.65
C ILE A 266 -2.93 -0.52 8.92
N GLN A 267 -3.27 0.72 9.27
CA GLN A 267 -4.39 1.45 8.69
C GLN A 267 -3.90 2.42 7.61
N LEU A 268 -4.58 2.43 6.47
CA LEU A 268 -4.35 3.31 5.33
C LEU A 268 -5.61 4.16 5.13
N MET A 269 -5.43 5.47 5.06
CA MET A 269 -6.49 6.42 4.76
C MET A 269 -6.01 7.40 3.68
N VAL A 270 -6.91 7.77 2.78
CA VAL A 270 -6.59 8.68 1.68
C VAL A 270 -6.94 10.13 2.03
N ASP A 271 -5.97 11.00 1.84
CA ASP A 271 -6.10 12.44 1.92
C ASP A 271 -6.23 13.01 0.50
N GLN A 272 -7.45 13.37 0.11
CA GLN A 272 -7.74 13.75 -1.27
C GLN A 272 -7.01 15.04 -1.66
N GLY A 273 -6.20 14.98 -2.71
CA GLY A 273 -5.52 16.14 -3.31
C GLY A 273 -4.58 16.90 -2.39
N LEU A 274 -4.09 16.25 -1.31
CA LEU A 274 -3.25 16.91 -0.30
C LEU A 274 -1.93 17.41 -0.89
N ALA A 275 -1.33 16.66 -1.81
CA ALA A 275 -0.10 17.04 -2.48
C ALA A 275 -0.38 17.72 -3.82
N THR A 276 0.60 18.49 -4.30
CA THR A 276 0.59 19.08 -5.64
C THR A 276 1.85 18.63 -6.37
N ILE A 277 1.68 18.11 -7.58
CA ILE A 277 2.78 17.63 -8.43
C ILE A 277 2.81 18.38 -9.76
N PHE A 278 3.99 18.45 -10.36
CA PHE A 278 4.14 18.93 -11.73
C PHE A 278 3.77 17.81 -12.71
N SER A 279 2.93 18.13 -13.69
CA SER A 279 2.48 17.17 -14.70
C SER A 279 2.50 17.81 -16.09
N PRO A 280 2.40 17.02 -17.17
CA PRO A 280 1.92 17.56 -18.44
C PRO A 280 0.49 18.11 -18.29
N ARG A 281 -0.02 18.79 -19.32
CA ARG A 281 -1.39 19.31 -19.32
C ARG A 281 -2.41 18.19 -19.11
#